data_AF-A0A7C7KJ59-F1
#
_entry.id   AF-A0A7C7KJ59-F1
#
_cell.length_a   1.000
_cell.length_b   1.000
_cell.length_c   1.000
_cell.angle_alpha   90.00
_cell.angle_beta   90.00
_cell.angle_gamma   90.00
#
_symmetry.space_group_name_H-M   'P 1'
#
loop_
_entity.id
_entity.type
_entity.pdbx_description
1 polymer ?
#
loop_
_entity_poly.entity_id
_entity_poly.type
_entity_poly.pdbx_seq_one_letter_code
_entity_poly.pdbx_strand_id
1 'polypeptide(L)'
;MLLAVDAGNTNVVFSIFDGEALRAKWRASSDPKRTADEYAVWLTQLMTLEDLRPSDVTQAIIANVVPAAAYHLTALCESFFQTKPMVIGDPKVDLGIEVRMERP
;
A
#
# COMPACT_ATOMS: atom_id res chain seq x y z
N MET A 1 -2.22 12.47 4.80
CA MET A 1 -3.13 11.57 4.04
C MET A 1 -2.72 10.12 4.28
N LEU A 2 -3.62 9.16 4.06
CA LEU A 2 -3.38 7.73 4.17
C LEU A 2 -3.14 7.11 2.78
N LEU A 3 -2.03 6.39 2.61
CA LEU A 3 -1.81 5.48 1.49
C LEU A 3 -2.33 4.09 1.84
N ALA A 4 -3.35 3.62 1.14
CA ALA A 4 -3.84 2.25 1.22
C ALA A 4 -3.35 1.44 0.00
N VAL A 5 -2.70 0.31 0.27
CA VAL A 5 -2.20 -0.62 -0.75
C VAL A 5 -2.93 -1.95 -0.59
N ASP A 6 -3.56 -2.40 -1.68
CA ASP A 6 -4.18 -3.73 -1.78
C ASP A 6 -3.47 -4.53 -2.88
N ALA A 7 -2.67 -5.51 -2.48
CA ALA A 7 -1.85 -6.34 -3.34
C ALA A 7 -2.47 -7.74 -3.50
N GLY A 8 -3.07 -7.97 -4.66
CA GLY A 8 -3.62 -9.24 -5.08
C GLY A 8 -2.72 -10.00 -6.05
N ASN A 9 -3.12 -11.22 -6.43
CA ASN A 9 -2.39 -12.02 -7.43
C ASN A 9 -2.38 -11.37 -8.83
N THR A 10 -3.42 -10.62 -9.18
CA THR A 10 -3.57 -10.04 -10.53
C THR A 10 -3.19 -8.56 -10.58
N ASN A 11 -3.55 -7.81 -9.54
CA ASN A 11 -3.30 -6.37 -9.50
C ASN A 11 -2.86 -5.92 -8.11
N VAL A 12 -2.07 -4.86 -8.08
CA VAL A 12 -1.83 -4.03 -6.91
C VAL A 12 -2.56 -2.70 -7.09
N VAL A 13 -3.38 -2.35 -6.11
CA VAL A 13 -4.16 -1.10 -6.09
C VAL A 13 -3.56 -0.17 -5.05
N PHE A 14 -3.32 1.08 -5.45
CA PHE A 14 -2.83 2.14 -4.59
C PHE A 14 -3.91 3.20 -4.48
N SER A 15 -4.27 3.61 -3.26
CA SER A 15 -5.28 4.64 -3.04
C SER A 15 -4.80 5.65 -2.01
N ILE A 16 -5.05 6.94 -2.25
CA ILE A 16 -4.78 8.01 -1.29
C ILE A 16 -6.11 8.47 -0.71
N PHE A 17 -6.20 8.47 0.62
CA PHE A 17 -7.34 8.97 1.38
C PHE A 17 -6.97 10.22 2.18
N ASP A 18 -7.85 11.21 2.15
CA ASP A 18 -7.81 12.37 3.03
C ASP A 18 -9.04 12.34 3.95
N GLY A 19 -8.84 11.87 5.18
CA GLY A 19 -9.94 11.43 6.04
C GLY A 19 -10.73 10.30 5.37
N GLU A 20 -12.02 10.52 5.15
CA GLU A 20 -12.92 9.57 4.47
C GLU A 20 -12.95 9.77 2.94
N ALA A 21 -12.37 10.85 2.42
CA ALA A 21 -12.41 11.17 1.00
C ALA A 21 -11.33 10.41 0.23
N LEU A 22 -11.75 9.65 -0.79
CA LEU A 22 -10.82 9.06 -1.77
C LEU A 22 -10.29 10.17 -2.68
N ARG A 23 -9.01 10.51 -2.55
CA ARG A 23 -8.33 11.54 -3.35
C ARG A 23 -7.83 11.02 -4.68
N ALA A 24 -7.28 9.82 -4.70
CA ALA A 24 -6.75 9.21 -5.90
C ALA A 24 -6.72 7.68 -5.79
N LYS A 25 -6.78 7.00 -6.94
CA LYS A 25 -6.73 5.55 -7.02
C LYS A 25 -6.07 5.11 -8.31
N TRP A 26 -5.06 4.26 -8.18
CA TRP A 26 -4.31 3.71 -9.32
C TRP A 26 -4.18 2.19 -9.20
N ARG A 27 -3.94 1.55 -10.34
CA ARG A 27 -3.82 0.09 -10.45
C ARG A 27 -2.60 -0.26 -11.30
N ALA A 28 -1.78 -1.16 -10.78
CA ALA A 28 -0.72 -1.83 -11.51
C ALA A 28 -1.04 -3.32 -11.62
N SER A 29 -0.64 -3.96 -12.71
CA SER A 29 -0.59 -5.43 -12.76
C SER A 29 0.39 -5.93 -11.70
N SER A 30 0.04 -7.03 -11.04
CA SER A 30 0.91 -7.62 -10.02
C SER A 30 2.17 -8.21 -10.65
N ASP A 31 3.30 -7.76 -10.15
CA ASP A 31 4.60 -8.32 -10.45
C ASP A 31 5.38 -8.43 -9.14
N PRO A 32 5.58 -9.66 -8.61
CA PRO A 32 6.29 -9.86 -7.35
C PRO A 32 7.77 -9.45 -7.41
N LYS A 33 8.34 -9.29 -8.61
CA LYS A 33 9.73 -8.86 -8.80
C LYS A 33 9.85 -7.35 -8.87
N ARG A 34 8.74 -6.62 -8.97
CA ARG A 34 8.75 -5.17 -9.06
C ARG A 34 9.28 -4.58 -7.76
N THR A 35 10.34 -3.80 -7.89
CA THR A 35 11.07 -3.18 -6.80
C THR A 35 10.35 -1.94 -6.27
N ALA A 36 10.74 -1.50 -5.08
CA ALA A 36 10.24 -0.26 -4.48
C ALA A 36 10.49 0.95 -5.39
N ASP A 37 11.67 1.03 -6.03
CA ASP A 37 12.03 2.15 -6.91
C ASP A 37 11.18 2.18 -8.18
N GLU A 38 10.89 1.02 -8.77
CA GLU A 38 9.99 0.93 -9.93
C GLU A 38 8.57 1.39 -9.57
N TYR A 39 8.05 1.01 -8.40
CA TYR A 39 6.78 1.54 -7.92
C TYR A 39 6.85 3.04 -7.65
N ALA A 40 7.92 3.54 -7.04
CA ALA A 40 8.07 4.95 -6.70
C ALA A 40 8.06 5.83 -7.96
N VAL A 41 8.84 5.48 -8.98
CA VAL A 41 8.87 6.23 -10.24
C VAL A 41 7.49 6.27 -10.88
N TRP A 42 6.80 5.14 -10.97
CA TRP A 42 5.47 5.09 -11.58
C TRP A 42 4.42 5.86 -10.75
N LEU A 43 4.38 5.63 -9.44
CA LEU A 43 3.36 6.18 -8.55
C LEU A 43 3.52 7.69 -8.37
N THR A 44 4.76 8.20 -8.33
CA THR A 44 5.01 9.65 -8.24
C THR A 44 4.52 10.43 -9.44
N GLN A 45 4.72 9.90 -10.65
CA GLN A 45 4.22 10.53 -11.86
C GLN A 45 2.68 10.62 -11.81
N LEU A 46 2.03 9.54 -11.39
CA LEU A 46 0.58 9.52 -11.21
C LEU A 46 0.09 10.47 -10.11
N MET A 47 0.79 10.54 -8.97
CA MET A 47 0.49 11.50 -7.91
C MET A 47 0.61 12.95 -8.40
N THR A 48 1.65 13.25 -9.18
CA THR A 48 1.88 14.59 -9.72
C THR A 48 0.74 15.04 -10.64
N LEU A 49 0.16 14.12 -11.42
CA LEU A 49 -1.00 14.41 -12.27
C LEU A 49 -2.27 14.77 -11.47
N GLU A 50 -2.36 14.32 -10.22
CA GLU A 50 -3.47 14.58 -9.29
C GLU A 50 -3.15 15.71 -8.29
N ASP A 51 -2.07 16.48 -8.53
CA ASP A 51 -1.56 17.53 -7.64
C ASP A 51 -1.25 17.02 -6.21
N LEU A 52 -0.76 15.79 -6.12
CA LEU A 52 -0.34 15.14 -4.87
C LEU A 52 1.17 14.98 -4.83
N ARG A 53 1.76 15.17 -3.65
CA ARG A 53 3.18 14.95 -3.39
C ARG A 53 3.38 13.77 -2.45
N PRO A 54 4.49 13.04 -2.55
CA PRO A 54 4.80 11.94 -1.62
C PRO A 54 4.77 12.39 -0.15
N SER A 55 5.21 13.63 0.12
CA SER A 55 5.19 14.24 1.45
C SER A 55 3.80 14.47 2.05
N ASP A 56 2.73 14.42 1.23
CA ASP A 56 1.36 14.57 1.72
C ASP A 56 0.85 13.26 2.36
N VAL A 57 1.51 12.14 2.10
CA VAL A 57 1.27 10.85 2.74
C VAL A 57 2.00 10.81 4.08
N THR A 58 1.24 10.58 5.15
CA THR A 58 1.77 10.53 6.52
C THR A 58 1.49 9.21 7.21
N GLN A 59 0.66 8.37 6.60
CA GLN A 59 0.22 7.08 7.10
C GLN A 59 0.13 6.11 5.93
N ALA A 60 0.44 4.83 6.17
CA ALA A 60 0.35 3.79 5.15
C ALA A 60 -0.23 2.50 5.74
N ILE A 61 -1.00 1.78 4.94
CA ILE A 61 -1.53 0.45 5.27
C ILE A 61 -1.44 -0.46 4.05
N ILE A 62 -1.05 -1.72 4.29
CA ILE A 62 -0.87 -2.73 3.24
C ILE A 62 -1.71 -3.96 3.58
N ALA A 63 -2.60 -4.34 2.67
CA ALA A 63 -3.17 -5.68 2.59
C ALA A 63 -2.50 -6.42 1.43
N ASN A 64 -1.98 -7.62 1.66
CA ASN A 64 -1.21 -8.34 0.65
C ASN A 64 -1.42 -9.85 0.77
N VAL A 65 -1.84 -10.49 -0.33
CA VAL A 65 -1.94 -11.96 -0.44
C VAL A 65 -0.79 -12.58 -1.24
N VAL A 66 0.19 -11.78 -1.67
CA VAL A 66 1.36 -12.18 -2.47
C VAL A 66 2.63 -12.03 -1.64
N PRO A 67 3.12 -13.09 -0.95
CA PRO A 67 4.25 -12.98 -0.01
C PRO A 67 5.52 -12.36 -0.62
N ALA A 68 5.82 -12.69 -1.87
CA ALA A 68 7.00 -12.17 -2.57
C ALA A 68 6.96 -10.65 -2.81
N ALA A 69 5.78 -10.01 -2.83
CA ALA A 69 5.66 -8.57 -2.98
C ALA A 69 5.83 -7.80 -1.65
N ALA A 70 5.72 -8.47 -0.50
CA ALA A 70 5.65 -7.82 0.81
C ALA A 70 6.86 -6.93 1.11
N TYR A 71 8.06 -7.44 0.82
CA TYR A 71 9.30 -6.70 1.05
C TYR A 71 9.34 -5.38 0.25
N HIS A 72 9.04 -5.44 -1.05
CA HIS A 72 9.11 -4.26 -1.92
C HIS A 72 8.01 -3.23 -1.63
N LEU A 73 6.80 -3.66 -1.27
CA LEU A 73 5.72 -2.75 -0.89
C LEU A 73 5.99 -2.05 0.45
N THR A 74 6.56 -2.77 1.42
CA THR A 74 6.99 -2.16 2.68
C THR A 74 8.14 -1.18 2.46
N ALA A 75 9.16 -1.58 1.68
CA ALA A 75 10.29 -0.72 1.35
C ALA A 75 9.86 0.55 0.57
N LEU A 76 8.84 0.45 -0.30
CA LEU A 76 8.24 1.62 -0.95
C LEU A 76 7.69 2.60 0.09
N CYS A 77 6.93 2.13 1.07
CA CYS A 77 6.36 2.98 2.11
C CYS A 77 7.45 3.64 2.96
N GLU A 78 8.46 2.88 3.39
CA GLU A 78 9.53 3.36 4.27
C GLU A 78 10.50 4.30 3.54
N SER A 79 10.97 3.92 2.36
CA SER A 79 11.99 4.69 1.64
C SER A 79 11.40 5.89 0.90
N PHE A 80 10.20 5.76 0.34
CA PHE A 80 9.65 6.76 -0.57
C PHE A 80 8.63 7.67 0.10
N PHE A 81 7.75 7.10 0.93
CA PHE A 81 6.75 7.84 1.70
C PHE A 81 7.21 8.17 3.13
N GLN A 82 8.44 7.76 3.51
CA GLN A 82 9.01 8.02 4.84
C GLN A 82 8.09 7.59 5.98
N THR A 83 7.29 6.55 5.75
CA THR A 83 6.22 6.12 6.65
C THR A 83 6.28 4.61 6.81
N LYS A 84 6.27 4.15 8.06
CA LYS A 84 6.16 2.72 8.36
C LYS A 84 4.72 2.25 8.13
N PRO A 85 4.46 1.30 7.23
CA PRO A 85 3.10 0.85 6.98
C PRO A 85 2.60 -0.07 8.10
N MET A 86 1.30 0.01 8.39
CA MET A 86 0.59 -1.06 9.05
C MET A 86 0.36 -2.20 8.04
N VAL A 87 0.70 -3.43 8.39
CA VAL A 87 0.53 -4.58 7.49
C VAL A 87 -0.58 -5.49 8.03
N ILE A 88 -1.64 -5.65 7.25
CA ILE A 88 -2.75 -6.55 7.60
C ILE A 88 -2.22 -7.98 7.69
N GLY A 89 -2.51 -8.65 8.81
CA GLY A 89 -2.03 -9.99 9.13
C GLY A 89 -0.80 -10.01 10.05
N ASP A 90 -0.19 -8.86 10.36
CA ASP A 90 0.80 -8.78 11.46
C ASP A 90 0.08 -9.08 12.79
N PRO A 91 0.62 -9.96 13.67
CA PRO A 91 0.05 -10.27 14.98
C PRO A 91 -0.22 -9.04 15.88
N LYS A 92 0.43 -7.91 15.61
CA LYS A 92 0.25 -6.65 16.35
C LYS A 92 -0.92 -5.82 15.85
N VAL A 93 -1.56 -6.20 14.75
CA VAL A 93 -2.70 -5.49 14.17
C VAL A 93 -3.98 -6.10 14.71
N ASP A 94 -4.69 -5.33 15.53
CA ASP A 94 -6.04 -5.67 15.96
C ASP A 94 -7.06 -5.24 14.89
N LEU A 95 -7.75 -6.22 14.32
CA LEU A 95 -8.79 -5.99 13.31
C LEU A 95 -10.16 -5.69 13.93
N GLY A 96 -10.30 -5.81 15.27
CA GLY A 96 -11.58 -5.63 15.96
C GLY A 96 -12.64 -6.69 15.62
N ILE A 97 -12.23 -7.80 14.98
CA ILE A 97 -13.10 -8.91 14.58
C ILE A 97 -12.50 -10.25 14.99
N GLU A 98 -13.36 -11.22 15.31
CA GLU A 98 -12.99 -12.60 15.63
C GLU A 98 -12.99 -13.45 14.35
N VAL A 99 -11.86 -14.10 14.03
CA VAL A 99 -11.78 -15.04 12.90
C VAL A 99 -12.23 -16.42 13.34
N ARG A 100 -13.48 -16.78 13.05
CA ARG A 100 -14.08 -18.09 13.40
C ARG A 100 -13.72 -19.19 12.40
N MET A 101 -12.43 -19.38 12.15
CA MET A 101 -11.90 -20.44 11.31
C MET A 101 -10.82 -21.21 12.07
N GLU A 102 -10.74 -22.52 11.86
CA GLU A 102 -9.75 -23.38 12.52
C GLU A 102 -8.31 -23.01 12.14
N ARG A 103 -8.12 -22.48 10.93
CA ARG A 103 -6.83 -22.04 10.37
C ARG A 103 -7.01 -20.63 9.77
N PRO A 104 -6.88 -19.59 10.60
CA PRO A 104 -7.00 -18.19 10.19
C PRO A 104 -5.80 -17.72 9.36
#